data_AF-A0AA86P2V4-F1
#
_entry.id   AF-A0AA86P2V4-F1
#
_cell.length_a   1.000
_cell.length_b   1.000
_cell.length_c   1.000
_cell.angle_alpha   90.00
_cell.angle_beta   90.00
_cell.angle_gamma   90.00
#
_symmetry.space_group_name_H-M   'P 1'
#
loop_
_entity.id
_entity.type
_entity.pdbx_description
1 polymer ?
#
loop_
_entity_poly.entity_id
_entity_poly.type
_entity_poly.pdbx_seq_one_letter_code
_entity_poly.pdbx_strand_id
1 'polypeptide(L)'
;MKSVYFDSLATDYVKEIFASRGYVQLPLKEAQLLWTMSKDASFFTKLKPAQISNQLPGIMFMDRKDYLFQSLNQYMLLNNSFLPQNVNFEF
;
A
#
# COMPACT_ATOMS: atom_id res chain seq x y z
N MET A 1 24.61 -3.95 5.23
CA MET A 1 24.29 -2.55 5.58
C MET A 1 22.80 -2.34 5.40
N LYS A 2 22.10 -1.69 6.33
CA LYS A 2 20.66 -1.40 6.21
C LYS A 2 20.48 -0.15 5.35
N SER A 3 19.78 -0.24 4.23
CA SER A 3 19.58 0.89 3.32
C SER A 3 18.12 1.17 3.03
N VAL A 4 17.81 2.46 2.85
CA VAL A 4 16.46 2.96 2.56
C VAL A 4 16.49 3.99 1.43
N TYR A 5 15.49 3.97 0.56
CA TYR A 5 15.19 5.03 -0.40
C TYR A 5 13.98 5.81 0.11
N PHE A 6 14.04 7.13 0.01
CA PHE A 6 12.92 8.03 0.27
C PHE A 6 12.52 8.70 -1.05
N ASP A 7 11.23 8.67 -1.38
CA ASP A 7 10.72 9.56 -2.42
C ASP A 7 10.63 11.01 -1.92
N SER A 8 10.25 11.92 -2.82
CA SER A 8 10.12 13.35 -2.50
C SER A 8 9.02 13.67 -1.50
N LEU A 9 8.12 12.73 -1.20
CA LEU A 9 6.98 12.91 -0.31
C LEU A 9 7.25 12.40 1.12
N ALA A 10 8.42 11.80 1.36
CA ALA A 10 8.82 11.38 2.68
C ALA A 10 9.05 12.57 3.62
N THR A 11 8.37 12.57 4.77
CA THR A 11 8.51 13.61 5.79
C THR A 11 9.84 13.49 6.52
N ASP A 12 10.35 14.60 7.06
CA ASP A 12 11.62 14.61 7.78
C ASP A 12 11.59 13.75 9.05
N TYR A 13 10.43 13.71 9.72
CA TYR A 13 10.20 12.81 10.85
C TYR A 13 10.47 11.34 10.52
N VAL A 14 10.03 10.86 9.35
CA VAL A 14 10.31 9.48 8.92
C VAL A 14 11.81 9.30 8.70
N LYS A 15 12.46 10.25 8.02
CA LYS A 15 13.91 10.18 7.76
C LYS A 15 14.71 10.09 9.07
N GLU A 16 14.34 10.88 10.08
CA GLU A 16 14.94 10.85 11.42
C GLU A 16 14.77 9.49 12.12
N ILE A 17 13.59 8.87 12.03
CA ILE A 17 13.35 7.53 12.57
C ILE A 17 14.28 6.50 11.91
N PHE A 18 14.43 6.54 10.59
CA PHE A 18 15.30 5.60 9.89
C PHE A 18 16.78 5.85 10.20
N ALA A 19 17.21 7.11 10.26
CA ALA A 19 18.58 7.48 10.62
C ALA A 19 18.93 7.02 12.04
N SER A 20 18.06 7.24 13.02
CA SER A 20 18.25 6.79 14.41
C SER A 20 18.32 5.26 14.56
N ARG A 21 17.81 4.51 13.57
CA ARG A 21 17.89 3.05 13.50
C ARG A 21 19.07 2.53 12.67
N GLY A 22 19.96 3.43 12.22
CA GLY A 22 21.15 3.11 11.46
C GLY A 22 20.89 2.75 10.00
N TYR A 23 19.78 3.22 9.42
CA TYR A 23 19.57 3.11 7.97
C TYR A 23 20.33 4.21 7.24
N VAL A 24 20.92 3.85 6.10
CA VAL A 24 21.59 4.78 5.20
C VAL A 24 20.69 5.07 4.01
N GLN A 25 20.50 6.35 3.69
CA GLN A 25 19.76 6.74 2.49
C GLN A 25 20.59 6.42 1.24
N LEU A 26 20.03 5.64 0.31
CA LEU A 26 20.65 5.28 -0.95
C LEU A 26 19.72 5.55 -2.14
N PRO A 27 20.26 5.63 -3.38
CA PRO A 27 19.44 5.69 -4.59
C PRO A 27 18.51 4.47 -4.73
N LEU A 28 17.38 4.65 -5.43
CA LEU A 28 16.34 3.62 -5.62
C LEU A 28 16.90 2.25 -6.02
N LYS A 29 17.90 2.20 -6.92
CA LYS A 29 18.45 0.94 -7.45
C LYS A 29 19.30 0.14 -6.46
N GLU A 30 19.75 0.78 -5.38
CA GLU A 30 20.69 0.25 -4.39
C GLU A 30 20.07 0.06 -3.00
N ALA A 31 18.94 0.73 -2.75
CA ALA A 31 18.21 0.61 -1.50
C ALA A 31 17.49 -0.75 -1.36
N GLN A 32 17.53 -1.32 -0.16
CA GLN A 32 16.79 -2.54 0.20
C GLN A 32 15.36 -2.21 0.61
N LEU A 33 15.15 -1.18 1.43
CA LEU A 33 13.83 -0.66 1.77
C LEU A 33 13.48 0.54 0.91
N LEU A 34 12.22 0.63 0.49
CA LEU A 34 11.67 1.73 -0.27
C LEU A 34 10.54 2.34 0.56
N TRP A 35 10.75 3.57 1.01
CA TRP A 35 9.72 4.36 1.66
C TRP A 35 9.15 5.36 0.65
N THR A 36 7.94 5.07 0.18
CA THR A 36 7.26 5.85 -0.85
C THR A 36 5.79 6.06 -0.52
N MET A 37 5.25 7.15 -1.07
CA MET A 37 3.81 7.44 -1.14
C MET A 37 3.26 7.22 -2.55
N SER A 38 4.06 6.70 -3.48
CA SER A 38 3.63 6.37 -4.84
C SER A 38 2.56 5.27 -4.82
N LYS A 39 1.45 5.56 -5.49
CA LYS A 39 0.37 4.60 -5.76
C LYS A 39 0.45 4.02 -7.18
N ASP A 40 1.48 4.38 -7.95
CA ASP A 40 1.62 3.95 -9.34
C ASP A 40 2.03 2.47 -9.41
N ALA A 41 1.20 1.64 -10.05
CA ALA A 41 1.48 0.23 -10.29
C ALA A 41 2.82 0.02 -11.04
N SER A 42 3.20 0.95 -11.93
CA SER A 42 4.44 0.87 -12.71
C SER A 42 5.71 0.99 -11.86
N PHE A 43 5.60 1.54 -10.65
CA PHE A 43 6.68 1.57 -9.68
C PHE A 43 6.96 0.16 -9.14
N PHE A 44 5.90 -0.58 -8.78
CA PHE A 44 6.01 -1.90 -8.16
C PHE A 44 6.50 -2.98 -9.13
N THR A 45 6.18 -2.86 -10.43
CA THR A 45 6.66 -3.81 -11.46
C THR A 45 8.15 -3.73 -11.72
N LYS A 46 8.81 -2.63 -11.32
CA LYS A 46 10.25 -2.40 -11.52
C LYS A 46 11.11 -2.81 -10.31
N LEU A 47 10.50 -3.32 -9.25
CA LEU A 47 11.20 -3.68 -8.02
C LEU A 47 12.04 -4.95 -8.22
N LYS A 48 13.28 -4.92 -7.71
CA LYS A 48 14.12 -6.12 -7.65
C LYS A 48 13.61 -7.06 -6.55
N PRO A 49 13.83 -8.39 -6.67
CA PRO A 49 13.35 -9.37 -5.68
C PRO A 49 13.77 -9.11 -4.23
N ALA A 50 14.92 -8.47 -4.01
CA ALA A 50 15.44 -8.16 -2.67
C ALA A 50 14.93 -6.82 -2.11
N GLN A 51 14.12 -6.07 -2.86
CA GLN A 51 13.60 -4.77 -2.44
C GLN A 51 12.24 -4.92 -1.79
N ILE A 52 12.03 -4.16 -0.71
CA ILE A 52 10.81 -4.19 0.09
C ILE A 52 10.23 -2.78 0.12
N SER A 53 8.94 -2.65 -0.21
CA SER A 53 8.21 -1.37 -0.18
C SER A 53 7.31 -1.27 1.05
N ASN A 54 7.11 -0.06 1.58
CA ASN A 54 6.12 0.23 2.62
C ASN A 54 4.67 0.23 2.11
N GLN A 55 4.47 0.17 0.78
CA GLN A 55 3.17 0.16 0.13
C GLN A 55 2.88 -1.21 -0.49
N LEU A 56 1.60 -1.60 -0.47
CA LEU A 56 1.12 -2.79 -1.18
C LEU A 56 0.52 -2.38 -2.54
N PRO A 57 0.88 -3.08 -3.64
CA PRO A 57 0.22 -2.86 -4.92
C PRO A 57 -1.28 -3.19 -4.77
N GLY A 58 -2.15 -2.32 -5.27
CA GLY A 58 -3.60 -2.48 -5.17
C GLY A 58 -4.23 -2.01 -3.85
N ILE A 59 -3.47 -1.41 -2.92
CA ILE A 59 -4.04 -0.84 -1.68
C ILE A 59 -5.17 0.18 -1.95
N MET A 60 -5.20 0.77 -3.14
CA MET A 60 -6.25 1.69 -3.60
C MET A 60 -7.67 1.11 -3.56
N PHE A 61 -7.82 -0.22 -3.67
CA PHE A 61 -9.13 -0.87 -3.55
C PHE A 61 -9.72 -0.77 -2.14
N MET A 62 -8.88 -0.55 -1.13
CA MET A 62 -9.29 -0.37 0.26
C MET A 62 -9.18 1.10 0.71
N ASP A 63 -8.25 1.86 0.13
CA ASP A 63 -7.97 3.24 0.52
C ASP A 63 -8.97 4.24 -0.10
N ARG A 64 -9.48 3.98 -1.32
CA ARG A 64 -10.54 4.82 -1.87
C ARG A 64 -11.90 4.33 -1.42
N LYS A 65 -12.71 5.24 -0.87
CA LYS A 65 -14.05 4.94 -0.37
C LYS A 65 -14.94 4.28 -1.41
N ASP A 66 -14.91 4.76 -2.66
CA ASP A 66 -15.72 4.21 -3.75
C ASP A 66 -15.36 2.75 -4.07
N TYR A 67 -14.07 2.43 -4.21
CA TYR A 67 -13.63 1.04 -4.39
C TYR A 67 -13.90 0.18 -3.16
N LEU A 68 -13.71 0.72 -1.96
CA LEU A 68 -13.99 -0.01 -0.73
C LEU A 68 -15.48 -0.41 -0.65
N PHE A 69 -16.39 0.53 -0.92
CA PHE A 69 -17.82 0.23 -0.97
C PHE A 69 -18.15 -0.79 -2.05
N GLN A 70 -17.54 -0.67 -3.24
CA GLN A 70 -17.75 -1.64 -4.32
C GLN A 70 -17.27 -3.04 -3.93
N SER A 71 -16.07 -3.17 -3.36
CA SER A 71 -15.51 -4.46 -2.92
C SER A 71 -16.33 -5.08 -1.79
N LEU A 72 -16.81 -4.28 -0.83
CA LEU A 72 -17.70 -4.74 0.22
C LEU A 72 -19.05 -5.19 -0.35
N ASN A 73 -19.65 -4.44 -1.26
CA ASN A 73 -20.91 -4.82 -1.90
C ASN A 73 -20.78 -6.12 -2.70
N GLN A 74 -19.69 -6.31 -3.45
CA GLN A 74 -19.41 -7.56 -4.15
C GLN A 74 -19.25 -8.73 -3.19
N TYR A 75 -18.50 -8.55 -2.10
CA TYR A 75 -18.36 -9.55 -1.05
C TYR A 75 -19.72 -9.91 -0.45
N MET A 76 -20.55 -8.92 -0.11
CA MET A 76 -21.89 -9.14 0.41
C MET A 76 -22.77 -9.88 -0.59
N LEU A 77 -22.74 -9.55 -1.89
CA LEU A 77 -23.51 -10.26 -2.91
C LEU A 77 -23.09 -11.72 -3.06
N LEU A 78 -21.78 -12.00 -3.10
CA LEU A 78 -21.24 -13.36 -3.20
C LEU A 78 -21.56 -14.23 -1.97
N ASN A 79 -21.62 -13.62 -0.78
CA ASN A 79 -21.95 -14.34 0.46
C ASN A 79 -23.46 -14.34 0.77
N ASN A 80 -24.23 -13.36 0.28
CA ASN A 80 -25.70 -13.34 0.39
C ASN A 80 -26.39 -14.24 -0.63
N SER A 81 -25.69 -14.69 -1.69
CA SER A 81 -26.14 -15.85 -2.47
C SER A 81 -26.22 -17.15 -1.65
N PHE A 82 -25.74 -17.16 -0.39
CA PHE A 82 -25.90 -18.23 0.60
C PHE A 82 -26.74 -17.85 1.82
N LEU A 83 -27.28 -16.63 1.91
CA LEU A 83 -28.16 -16.20 3.02
C LEU A 83 -29.60 -15.99 2.51
N PRO A 84 -30.62 -16.39 3.29
CA PRO A 84 -32.01 -16.31 2.87
C PRO A 84 -32.42 -14.86 2.53
N GLN A 85 -33.21 -14.70 1.47
CA GLN A 85 -33.51 -13.46 0.72
C GLN A 85 -34.24 -12.33 1.47
N ASN A 86 -34.08 -12.16 2.78
CA ASN A 86 -34.80 -11.12 3.54
C ASN A 86 -33.85 -10.21 4.31
N VAL A 87 -33.12 -9.34 3.59
CA VAL A 87 -32.60 -8.11 4.20
C VAL A 87 -32.94 -6.95 3.30
N ASN A 88 -34.10 -6.33 3.57
CA ASN A 88 -34.44 -5.01 3.05
C ASN A 88 -33.54 -4.00 3.76
N PHE A 89 -32.64 -3.36 3.02
CA PHE A 89 -32.02 -2.12 3.46
C PHE A 89 -32.88 -0.97 2.94
N GLU A 90 -33.68 -0.38 3.81
CA GLU A 90 -34.30 0.92 3.56
C GLU A 90 -33.24 2.01 3.79
N PHE A 91 -33.03 2.87 2.79
CA PHE A 91 -32.20 4.08 2.88
C PHE A 91 -33.08 5.31 3.12
#